data_AF-A0A178B4Y6-F1
#
_entry.id   AF-A0A178B4Y6-F1
#
_cell.length_a   1.000
_cell.length_b   1.000
_cell.length_c   1.000
_cell.angle_alpha   90.00
_cell.angle_beta   90.00
_cell.angle_gamma   90.00
#
_symmetry.space_group_name_H-M   'P 1'
#
loop_
_entity.id
_entity.type
_entity.pdbx_description
1 polymer ?
#
loop_
_entity_poly.entity_id
_entity_poly.type
_entity_poly.pdbx_seq_one_letter_code
_entity_poly.pdbx_strand_id
1 'polypeptide(L)'
;RAETIIGSLIKERDNLQALVDKHATIIAQLEHRLYSKVTASATLPTDVVDRLHRVENENVYLKKENAKLSDNFRAAENEVATLRDRVEERTRTVKGAIKKTKSAKEVVVKEEERAKNAIHDKQRHVKSEKNMRKERGEALAACEEQRKLAEDLRAELEMEQSANVRLRENEGTNSNSTTVVIPMTLLIRRQDYLHIQDILESNRISYIDRAQGWYETWKTNAEKKKLIK
;
A
#
# COMPACT_ATOMS: atom_id res chain seq x y z
N ARG A 1 146.61 1.86 30.38
CA ARG A 1 145.50 2.81 30.09
C ARG A 1 145.11 2.82 28.61
N ALA A 2 146.06 2.94 27.67
CA ALA A 2 145.74 2.90 26.24
C ALA A 2 145.20 1.53 25.78
N GLU A 3 145.81 0.42 26.19
CA GLU A 3 145.37 -0.94 25.83
C GLU A 3 143.95 -1.28 26.31
N THR A 4 143.59 -0.83 27.51
CA THR A 4 142.24 -0.98 28.06
C THR A 4 141.18 -0.21 27.25
N ILE A 5 141.54 0.97 26.72
CA ILE A 5 140.65 1.80 25.88
C ILE A 5 140.52 1.17 24.48
N ILE A 6 141.62 0.69 23.91
CA ILE A 6 141.61 -0.01 22.62
C ILE A 6 140.75 -1.29 22.73
N GLY A 7 140.90 -2.05 23.81
CA GLY A 7 140.09 -3.24 24.07
C GLY A 7 138.59 -2.93 24.24
N SER A 8 138.22 -1.82 24.89
CA SER A 8 136.81 -1.41 25.00
C SER A 8 136.23 -0.96 23.66
N LEU A 9 137.00 -0.22 22.86
CA LEU A 9 136.57 0.25 21.54
C LEU A 9 136.40 -0.91 20.54
N ILE A 10 137.27 -1.93 20.58
CA ILE A 10 137.12 -3.14 19.76
C ILE A 10 135.82 -3.87 20.11
N LYS A 11 135.53 -4.04 21.41
CA LYS A 11 134.27 -4.67 21.86
C LYS A 11 133.05 -3.86 21.44
N GLU A 12 133.12 -2.54 21.54
CA GLU A 12 132.03 -1.65 21.10
C GLU A 12 131.81 -1.74 19.59
N ARG A 13 132.87 -1.73 18.79
CA ARG A 13 132.79 -1.96 17.34
C ARG A 13 132.13 -3.30 17.01
N ASP A 14 132.57 -4.37 17.65
CA ASP A 14 132.05 -5.72 17.37
C ASP A 14 130.57 -5.84 17.79
N ASN A 15 130.18 -5.20 18.89
CA ASN A 15 128.78 -5.10 19.32
C ASN A 15 127.92 -4.30 18.33
N LEU A 16 128.43 -3.17 17.84
CA LEU A 16 127.73 -2.35 16.84
C LEU A 16 127.59 -3.11 15.51
N GLN A 17 128.62 -3.84 15.08
CA GLN A 17 128.55 -4.67 13.88
C GLN A 17 127.50 -5.77 14.00
N ALA A 18 127.48 -6.49 15.13
CA ALA A 18 126.44 -7.50 15.40
C ALA A 18 125.03 -6.90 15.41
N LEU A 19 124.87 -5.67 15.90
CA LEU A 19 123.60 -4.95 15.91
C LEU A 19 123.17 -4.53 14.49
N VAL A 20 124.11 -4.08 13.67
CA VAL A 20 123.89 -3.77 12.25
C VAL A 20 123.44 -5.02 11.49
N ASP A 21 124.12 -6.15 11.66
CA ASP A 21 123.77 -7.41 10.99
C ASP A 21 122.38 -7.92 11.43
N LYS A 22 122.05 -7.77 12.72
CA LYS A 22 120.72 -8.07 13.25
C LYS A 22 119.65 -7.15 12.65
N HIS A 23 119.92 -5.86 12.52
CA HIS A 23 118.98 -4.94 11.89
C HIS A 23 118.83 -5.21 10.40
N ALA A 24 119.90 -5.55 9.69
CA ALA A 24 119.86 -5.91 8.27
C ALA A 24 118.98 -7.15 8.02
N THR A 25 119.10 -8.18 8.87
CA THR A 25 118.25 -9.37 8.79
C THR A 25 116.77 -9.07 9.09
N ILE A 26 116.48 -8.22 10.08
CA ILE A 26 115.10 -7.77 10.36
C ILE A 26 114.53 -6.97 9.19
N ILE A 27 115.30 -6.04 8.62
CA ILE A 27 114.88 -5.24 7.46
C ILE A 27 114.56 -6.16 6.29
N ALA A 28 115.44 -7.11 5.95
CA ALA A 28 115.20 -8.06 4.87
C ALA A 28 113.94 -8.92 5.09
N GLN A 29 113.68 -9.36 6.32
CA GLN A 29 112.46 -10.10 6.66
C GLN A 29 111.19 -9.24 6.52
N LEU A 30 111.26 -7.97 6.95
CA LEU A 30 110.15 -7.04 6.81
C LEU A 30 109.88 -6.70 5.35
N GLU A 31 110.92 -6.42 4.56
CA GLU A 31 110.82 -6.20 3.12
C GLU A 31 110.20 -7.42 2.43
N HIS A 32 110.68 -8.63 2.71
CA HIS A 32 110.11 -9.85 2.13
C HIS A 32 108.62 -10.00 2.49
N ARG A 33 108.23 -9.77 3.76
CA ARG A 33 106.82 -9.83 4.18
C ARG A 33 105.96 -8.75 3.53
N LEU A 34 106.52 -7.58 3.29
CA LEU A 34 105.83 -6.46 2.68
C LEU A 34 105.63 -6.73 1.19
N TYR A 35 106.68 -7.14 0.47
CA TYR A 35 106.57 -7.55 -0.94
C TYR A 35 105.66 -8.75 -1.14
N SER A 36 105.68 -9.75 -0.26
CA SER A 36 104.77 -10.91 -0.36
C SER A 36 103.29 -10.53 -0.14
N LYS A 37 103.02 -9.52 0.70
CA LYS A 37 101.65 -9.02 0.93
C LYS A 37 101.18 -8.09 -0.18
N VAL A 38 102.08 -7.28 -0.74
CA VAL A 38 101.77 -6.40 -1.88
C VAL A 38 101.47 -7.22 -3.13
N THR A 39 102.24 -8.29 -3.40
CA THR A 39 101.94 -9.19 -4.52
C THR A 39 100.68 -10.04 -4.29
N ALA A 40 100.37 -10.42 -3.05
CA ALA A 40 99.13 -11.14 -2.73
C ALA A 40 97.87 -10.25 -2.67
N SER A 41 98.01 -8.92 -2.53
CA SER A 41 96.87 -7.99 -2.39
C SER A 41 96.54 -7.19 -3.66
N ALA A 42 97.35 -7.28 -4.71
CA ALA A 42 97.14 -6.51 -5.93
C ALA A 42 95.96 -7.02 -6.79
N THR A 43 95.51 -8.27 -6.61
CA THR A 43 94.40 -8.86 -7.37
C THR A 43 93.51 -9.71 -6.46
N LEU A 44 92.22 -9.33 -6.36
CA LEU A 44 91.21 -10.18 -5.73
C LEU A 44 91.23 -11.57 -6.39
N PRO A 45 91.10 -12.67 -5.62
CA PRO A 45 91.01 -14.01 -6.19
C PRO A 45 89.90 -14.06 -7.23
N THR A 46 90.15 -14.68 -8.39
CA THR A 46 89.20 -14.77 -9.51
C THR A 46 87.82 -15.26 -9.08
N ASP A 47 87.76 -16.22 -8.15
CA ASP A 47 86.49 -16.71 -7.57
C ASP A 47 85.66 -15.61 -6.91
N VAL A 48 86.29 -14.65 -6.21
CA VAL A 48 85.59 -13.53 -5.56
C VAL A 48 84.99 -12.59 -6.61
N VAL A 49 85.73 -12.33 -7.70
CA VAL A 49 85.27 -11.49 -8.82
C VAL A 49 84.10 -12.17 -9.54
N ASP A 50 84.20 -13.48 -9.83
CA ASP A 50 83.13 -14.23 -10.48
C ASP A 50 81.86 -14.30 -9.62
N ARG A 51 82.01 -14.49 -8.30
CA ARG A 51 80.89 -14.43 -7.35
C ARG A 51 80.26 -13.05 -7.31
N LEU A 52 81.07 -11.98 -7.31
CA LEU A 52 80.58 -10.61 -7.34
C LEU A 52 79.75 -10.36 -8.61
N HIS A 53 80.27 -10.70 -9.79
CA HIS A 53 79.53 -10.56 -11.05
C HIS A 53 78.23 -11.37 -11.06
N ARG A 54 78.21 -12.59 -10.51
CA ARG A 54 76.96 -13.37 -10.38
C ARG A 54 75.93 -12.64 -9.52
N VAL A 55 76.34 -12.12 -8.36
CA VAL A 55 75.46 -11.38 -7.46
C VAL A 55 75.00 -10.05 -8.06
N GLU A 56 75.85 -9.35 -8.81
CA GLU A 56 75.48 -8.14 -9.53
C GLU A 56 74.43 -8.43 -10.61
N ASN A 57 74.63 -9.48 -11.40
CA ASN A 57 73.67 -9.90 -12.42
C ASN A 57 72.33 -10.33 -11.81
N GLU A 58 72.35 -11.08 -10.71
CA GLU A 58 71.13 -11.46 -9.97
C GLU A 58 70.41 -10.23 -9.40
N ASN A 59 71.15 -9.26 -8.84
CA ASN A 59 70.58 -8.00 -8.38
C ASN A 59 69.93 -7.20 -9.52
N VAL A 60 70.55 -7.16 -10.70
CA VAL A 60 69.97 -6.51 -11.88
C VAL A 60 68.69 -7.23 -12.30
N TYR A 61 68.68 -8.56 -12.30
CA TYR A 61 67.49 -9.35 -12.60
C TYR A 61 66.36 -9.10 -11.60
N LEU A 62 66.64 -9.18 -10.29
CA LEU A 62 65.67 -8.93 -9.23
C LEU A 62 65.11 -7.50 -9.27
N LYS A 63 65.93 -6.50 -9.61
CA LYS A 63 65.46 -5.12 -9.82
C LYS A 63 64.47 -5.02 -10.98
N LYS A 64 64.74 -5.71 -12.10
CA LYS A 64 63.83 -5.75 -13.25
C LYS A 64 62.51 -6.44 -12.88
N GLU A 65 62.58 -7.58 -12.19
CA GLU A 65 61.37 -8.30 -11.79
C GLU A 65 60.56 -7.50 -10.76
N ASN A 66 61.21 -6.83 -9.80
CA ASN A 66 60.53 -5.96 -8.84
C ASN A 66 59.86 -4.77 -9.53
N ALA A 67 60.51 -4.15 -10.52
CA ALA A 67 59.89 -3.09 -11.33
C ALA A 67 58.63 -3.60 -12.06
N LYS A 68 58.73 -4.78 -12.69
CA LYS A 68 57.59 -5.42 -13.37
C LYS A 68 56.45 -5.75 -12.41
N LEU A 69 56.74 -6.30 -11.25
CA LEU A 69 55.74 -6.60 -10.22
C LEU A 69 55.09 -5.31 -9.68
N SER A 70 55.85 -4.24 -9.51
CA SER A 70 55.33 -2.94 -9.10
C SER A 70 54.38 -2.35 -10.16
N ASP A 71 54.73 -2.44 -11.44
CA ASP A 71 53.86 -2.01 -12.54
C ASP A 71 52.56 -2.83 -12.60
N ASN A 72 52.66 -4.16 -12.45
CA ASN A 72 51.50 -5.05 -12.40
C ASN A 72 50.60 -4.74 -11.19
N PHE A 73 51.20 -4.49 -10.03
CA PHE A 73 50.48 -4.13 -8.81
C PHE A 73 49.70 -2.82 -9.01
N ARG A 74 50.35 -1.78 -9.56
CA ARG A 74 49.70 -0.51 -9.88
C ARG A 74 48.57 -0.68 -10.90
N ALA A 75 48.75 -1.54 -11.91
CA ALA A 75 47.70 -1.86 -12.88
C ALA A 75 46.49 -2.51 -12.20
N ALA A 76 46.71 -3.47 -11.31
CA ALA A 76 45.67 -4.12 -10.53
C ALA A 76 44.96 -3.16 -9.57
N GLU A 77 45.67 -2.25 -8.91
CA GLU A 77 45.07 -1.21 -8.06
C GLU A 77 44.14 -0.30 -8.86
N ASN A 78 44.58 0.13 -10.05
CA ASN A 78 43.75 0.92 -10.96
C ASN A 78 42.50 0.16 -11.40
N GLU A 79 42.64 -1.11 -11.77
CA GLU A 79 41.49 -1.96 -12.13
C GLU A 79 40.50 -2.07 -10.97
N VAL A 80 40.98 -2.33 -9.75
CA VAL A 80 40.14 -2.38 -8.55
C VAL A 80 39.40 -1.07 -8.31
N ALA A 81 40.06 0.08 -8.50
CA ALA A 81 39.40 1.38 -8.41
C ALA A 81 38.27 1.52 -9.44
N THR A 82 38.53 1.20 -10.72
CA THR A 82 37.49 1.27 -11.76
C THR A 82 36.31 0.32 -11.52
N LEU A 83 36.58 -0.88 -11.00
CA LEU A 83 35.54 -1.85 -10.66
C LEU A 83 34.69 -1.37 -9.48
N ARG A 84 35.29 -0.73 -8.48
CA ARG A 84 34.55 -0.12 -7.35
C ARG A 84 33.61 0.96 -7.83
N ASP A 85 34.09 1.87 -8.68
CA ASP A 85 33.25 2.94 -9.25
C ASP A 85 32.08 2.36 -10.05
N ARG A 86 32.34 1.34 -10.86
CA ARG A 86 31.30 0.66 -11.64
C ARG A 86 30.27 -0.06 -10.77
N VAL A 87 30.70 -0.68 -9.67
CA VAL A 87 29.79 -1.31 -8.70
C VAL A 87 28.93 -0.25 -8.02
N GLU A 88 29.50 0.90 -7.67
CA GLU A 88 28.75 1.99 -7.07
C GLU A 88 27.71 2.58 -8.03
N GLU A 89 28.09 2.83 -9.29
CA GLU A 89 27.18 3.30 -10.34
C GLU A 89 26.01 2.32 -10.56
N ARG A 90 26.31 1.03 -10.68
CA ARG A 90 25.28 -0.02 -10.79
C ARG A 90 24.37 -0.04 -9.56
N THR A 91 24.93 0.10 -8.37
CA THR A 91 24.15 0.14 -7.12
C THR A 91 23.20 1.33 -7.10
N ARG A 92 23.66 2.52 -7.51
CA ARG A 92 22.80 3.72 -7.62
C ARG A 92 21.69 3.51 -8.65
N THR A 93 22.00 2.91 -9.80
CA THR A 93 21.04 2.60 -10.86
C THR A 93 19.96 1.62 -10.39
N VAL A 94 20.35 0.52 -9.73
CA VAL A 94 19.43 -0.47 -9.17
C VAL A 94 18.53 0.16 -8.10
N LYS A 95 19.08 0.98 -7.19
CA LYS A 95 18.29 1.74 -6.21
C LYS A 95 17.25 2.64 -6.90
N GLY A 96 17.64 3.33 -7.97
CA GLY A 96 16.74 4.15 -8.78
C GLY A 96 15.60 3.33 -9.43
N ALA A 97 15.93 2.19 -10.02
CA ALA A 97 14.95 1.28 -10.62
C ALA A 97 13.97 0.73 -9.56
N ILE A 98 14.46 0.31 -8.39
CA ILE A 98 13.63 -0.16 -7.29
C ILE A 98 12.64 0.93 -6.86
N LYS A 99 13.09 2.19 -6.70
CA LYS A 99 12.20 3.31 -6.38
C LYS A 99 11.10 3.50 -7.43
N LYS A 100 11.45 3.46 -8.73
CA LYS A 100 10.47 3.55 -9.83
C LYS A 100 9.45 2.41 -9.80
N THR A 101 9.89 1.17 -9.58
CA THR A 101 8.97 0.03 -9.48
C THR A 101 8.03 0.12 -8.27
N LYS A 102 8.50 0.62 -7.12
CA LYS A 102 7.65 0.87 -5.95
C LYS A 102 6.58 1.92 -6.25
N SER A 103 6.99 3.06 -6.82
CA SER A 103 6.06 4.11 -7.21
C SER A 103 5.03 3.62 -8.24
N ALA A 104 5.46 2.84 -9.24
CA ALA A 104 4.53 2.25 -10.22
C ALA A 104 3.53 1.28 -9.57
N LYS A 105 3.97 0.44 -8.62
CA LYS A 105 3.08 -0.43 -7.85
C LYS A 105 2.07 0.37 -7.02
N GLU A 106 2.50 1.44 -6.36
CA GLU A 106 1.59 2.32 -5.60
C GLU A 106 0.54 2.98 -6.49
N VAL A 107 0.91 3.42 -7.69
CA VAL A 107 -0.04 3.97 -8.67
C VAL A 107 -1.05 2.91 -9.09
N VAL A 108 -0.61 1.68 -9.38
CA VAL A 108 -1.50 0.57 -9.75
C VAL A 108 -2.48 0.27 -8.61
N VAL A 109 -2.02 0.19 -7.36
CA VAL A 109 -2.89 -0.05 -6.20
C VAL A 109 -3.92 1.07 -6.05
N LYS A 110 -3.52 2.34 -6.18
CA LYS A 110 -4.45 3.48 -6.11
C LYS A 110 -5.49 3.46 -7.23
N GLU A 111 -5.10 3.11 -8.45
CA GLU A 111 -6.04 2.98 -9.56
C GLU A 111 -6.99 1.77 -9.37
N GLU A 112 -6.51 0.66 -8.83
CA GLU A 112 -7.35 -0.48 -8.46
C GLU A 112 -8.39 -0.11 -7.39
N GLU A 113 -7.98 0.64 -6.35
CA GLU A 113 -8.91 1.16 -5.34
C GLU A 113 -9.94 2.13 -5.92
N ARG A 114 -9.53 3.03 -6.81
CA ARG A 114 -10.45 3.94 -7.53
C ARG A 114 -11.47 3.16 -8.36
N ALA A 115 -11.02 2.13 -9.08
CA ALA A 115 -11.91 1.28 -9.86
C ALA A 115 -12.90 0.51 -8.97
N LYS A 116 -12.44 -0.05 -7.85
CA LYS A 116 -13.31 -0.72 -6.87
C LYS A 116 -14.37 0.23 -6.30
N ASN A 117 -13.96 1.45 -5.92
CA ASN A 117 -14.88 2.47 -5.42
C ASN A 117 -15.92 2.86 -6.47
N ALA A 118 -15.51 3.08 -7.72
CA ALA A 118 -16.43 3.40 -8.82
C ALA A 118 -17.43 2.28 -9.11
N ILE A 119 -17.01 1.00 -9.04
CA ILE A 119 -17.91 -0.15 -9.18
C ILE A 119 -18.91 -0.20 -8.03
N HIS A 120 -18.44 0.00 -6.81
CA HIS A 120 -19.30 -0.02 -5.63
C HIS A 120 -20.32 1.13 -5.64
N ASP A 121 -19.93 2.33 -6.09
CA ASP A 121 -20.85 3.46 -6.26
C ASP A 121 -21.89 3.19 -7.34
N LYS A 122 -21.50 2.59 -8.48
CA LYS A 122 -22.45 2.12 -9.50
C LYS A 122 -23.43 1.10 -8.94
N GLN A 123 -22.96 0.14 -8.14
CA GLN A 123 -23.84 -0.86 -7.51
C GLN A 123 -24.82 -0.21 -6.53
N ARG A 124 -24.37 0.78 -5.73
CA ARG A 124 -25.24 1.56 -4.84
C ARG A 124 -26.31 2.32 -5.63
N HIS A 125 -25.92 2.97 -6.73
CA HIS A 125 -26.85 3.70 -7.59
C HIS A 125 -27.93 2.77 -8.17
N VAL A 126 -27.52 1.64 -8.77
CA VAL A 126 -28.45 0.66 -9.34
C VAL A 126 -29.40 0.10 -8.29
N LYS A 127 -28.91 -0.17 -7.06
CA LYS A 127 -29.76 -0.62 -5.96
C LYS A 127 -30.77 0.46 -5.55
N SER A 128 -30.33 1.72 -5.45
CA SER A 128 -31.21 2.86 -5.15
C SER A 128 -32.28 3.06 -6.23
N GLU A 129 -31.93 3.01 -7.51
CA GLU A 129 -32.88 3.12 -8.62
C GLU A 129 -33.93 2.00 -8.60
N LYS A 130 -33.51 0.76 -8.31
CA LYS A 130 -34.44 -0.37 -8.18
C LYS A 130 -35.45 -0.15 -7.05
N ASN A 131 -34.99 0.35 -5.90
CA ASN A 131 -35.85 0.66 -4.77
C ASN A 131 -36.85 1.77 -5.12
N MET A 132 -36.39 2.87 -5.72
CA MET A 132 -37.28 3.97 -6.14
C MET A 132 -38.32 3.51 -7.18
N ARG A 133 -37.94 2.63 -8.12
CA ARG A 133 -38.89 2.06 -9.09
C ARG A 133 -39.94 1.19 -8.40
N LYS A 134 -39.54 0.40 -7.40
CA LYS A 134 -40.46 -0.42 -6.61
C LYS A 134 -41.43 0.47 -5.82
N GLU A 135 -40.92 1.46 -5.10
CA GLU A 135 -41.73 2.44 -4.35
C GLU A 135 -42.71 3.19 -5.25
N ARG A 136 -42.27 3.61 -6.45
CA ARG A 136 -43.16 4.22 -7.44
C ARG A 136 -44.26 3.26 -7.91
N GLY A 137 -43.93 2.00 -8.14
CA GLY A 137 -44.90 0.97 -8.52
C GLY A 137 -45.94 0.73 -7.44
N GLU A 138 -45.49 0.61 -6.18
CA GLU A 138 -46.36 0.46 -5.01
C GLU A 138 -47.27 1.69 -4.81
N ALA A 139 -46.72 2.90 -4.98
CA ALA A 139 -47.50 4.14 -4.89
C ALA A 139 -48.55 4.25 -6.00
N LEU A 140 -48.23 3.85 -7.23
CA LEU A 140 -49.20 3.84 -8.33
C LEU A 140 -50.33 2.84 -8.08
N ALA A 141 -50.00 1.62 -7.63
CA ALA A 141 -51.01 0.62 -7.27
C ALA A 141 -51.92 1.13 -6.14
N ALA A 142 -51.36 1.72 -5.09
CA ALA A 142 -52.14 2.33 -4.01
C ALA A 142 -53.05 3.47 -4.50
N CYS A 143 -52.57 4.29 -5.45
CA CYS A 143 -53.36 5.34 -6.08
C CYS A 143 -54.53 4.79 -6.89
N GLU A 144 -54.33 3.70 -7.64
CA GLU A 144 -55.39 3.04 -8.40
C GLU A 144 -56.44 2.42 -7.49
N GLU A 145 -56.04 1.76 -6.40
CA GLU A 145 -56.98 1.22 -5.41
C GLU A 145 -57.78 2.32 -4.70
N GLN A 146 -57.13 3.43 -4.32
CA GLN A 146 -57.85 4.60 -3.80
C GLN A 146 -58.81 5.21 -4.83
N ARG A 147 -58.44 5.21 -6.11
CA ARG A 147 -59.29 5.71 -7.19
C ARG A 147 -60.54 4.85 -7.37
N LYS A 148 -60.38 3.52 -7.38
CA LYS A 148 -61.50 2.57 -7.42
C LYS A 148 -62.44 2.78 -6.23
N LEU A 149 -61.89 2.82 -5.02
CA LEU A 149 -62.69 3.08 -3.82
C LEU A 149 -63.44 4.42 -3.89
N ALA A 150 -62.80 5.48 -4.41
CA ALA A 150 -63.43 6.77 -4.58
C ALA A 150 -64.51 6.77 -5.68
N GLU A 151 -64.31 6.02 -6.77
CA GLU A 151 -65.31 5.79 -7.81
C GLU A 151 -66.52 5.03 -7.26
N ASP A 152 -66.30 3.96 -6.49
CA ASP A 152 -67.35 3.18 -5.83
C ASP A 152 -68.16 4.04 -4.85
N LEU A 153 -67.48 4.80 -3.98
CA LEU A 153 -68.14 5.73 -3.04
C LEU A 153 -68.92 6.84 -3.75
N ARG A 154 -68.42 7.34 -4.90
CA ARG A 154 -69.16 8.31 -5.72
C ARG A 154 -70.42 7.69 -6.31
N ALA A 155 -70.35 6.46 -6.82
CA ALA A 155 -71.50 5.74 -7.32
C ALA A 155 -72.53 5.48 -6.19
N GLU A 156 -72.08 5.06 -5.01
CA GLU A 156 -72.94 4.92 -3.84
C GLU A 156 -73.64 6.23 -3.47
N LEU A 157 -72.89 7.34 -3.46
CA LEU A 157 -73.40 8.66 -3.14
C LEU A 157 -74.39 9.19 -4.19
N GLU A 158 -74.12 8.99 -5.48
CA GLU A 158 -75.04 9.34 -6.56
C GLU A 158 -76.35 8.56 -6.44
N MET A 159 -76.27 7.27 -6.12
CA MET A 159 -77.46 6.47 -5.87
C MET A 159 -78.23 6.92 -4.62
N GLU A 160 -77.57 7.27 -3.51
CA GLU A 160 -78.23 7.86 -2.32
C GLU A 160 -78.91 9.19 -2.67
N GLN A 161 -78.29 10.01 -3.51
CA GLN A 161 -78.85 11.30 -3.94
C GLN A 161 -80.00 11.18 -4.94
N SER A 162 -80.15 10.04 -5.61
CA SER A 162 -81.12 9.87 -6.70
C SER A 162 -82.60 9.95 -6.31
N ALA A 163 -82.93 10.24 -5.04
CA ALA A 163 -84.29 10.33 -4.47
C ALA A 163 -85.16 9.07 -4.67
N ASN A 164 -84.60 8.02 -5.27
CA ASN A 164 -85.27 6.75 -5.52
C ASN A 164 -85.21 5.89 -4.26
N VAL A 165 -86.35 5.31 -3.89
CA VAL A 165 -86.42 4.33 -2.80
C VAL A 165 -85.63 3.08 -3.21
N ARG A 166 -84.66 2.68 -2.40
CA ARG A 166 -83.81 1.52 -2.70
C ARG A 166 -83.48 0.69 -1.47
N LEU A 167 -83.04 -0.54 -1.71
CA LEU A 167 -82.55 -1.48 -0.71
C LEU A 167 -81.04 -1.30 -0.55
N ARG A 168 -80.54 -1.27 0.69
CA ARG A 168 -79.09 -1.23 0.95
C ARG A 168 -78.56 -2.66 1.03
N GLU A 169 -77.57 -2.99 0.20
CA GLU A 169 -77.00 -4.35 0.07
C GLU A 169 -76.00 -4.70 1.20
N ASN A 170 -75.76 -3.80 2.14
CA ASN A 170 -74.64 -3.89 3.10
C ASN A 170 -74.90 -4.85 4.28
N GLU A 171 -76.12 -5.34 4.47
CA GLU A 171 -76.40 -6.41 5.44
C GLU A 171 -76.40 -7.73 4.68
N GLY A 172 -75.30 -8.48 4.86
CA GLY A 172 -74.91 -9.61 4.03
C GLY A 172 -76.03 -10.59 3.67
N THR A 173 -75.82 -11.25 2.54
CA THR A 173 -76.66 -12.17 1.76
C THR A 173 -77.38 -13.31 2.50
N ASN A 174 -77.32 -13.36 3.84
CA ASN A 174 -77.82 -14.43 4.69
C ASN A 174 -78.85 -13.99 5.76
N SER A 175 -79.25 -12.72 5.85
CA SER A 175 -80.33 -12.29 6.76
C SER A 175 -81.66 -12.06 6.04
N ASN A 176 -82.76 -12.56 6.60
CA ASN A 176 -84.14 -12.28 6.13
C ASN A 176 -84.59 -10.82 6.38
N SER A 177 -83.72 -9.98 6.96
CA SER A 177 -83.93 -8.55 7.14
C SER A 177 -83.36 -7.80 5.94
N THR A 178 -84.06 -6.74 5.54
CA THR A 178 -83.60 -5.84 4.49
C THR A 178 -83.84 -4.40 4.95
N THR A 179 -82.92 -3.50 4.62
CA THR A 179 -83.03 -2.09 4.97
C THR A 179 -83.46 -1.28 3.75
N VAL A 180 -84.59 -0.58 3.85
CA VAL A 180 -85.08 0.35 2.83
C VAL A 180 -84.64 1.76 3.19
N VAL A 181 -84.06 2.47 2.22
CA VAL A 181 -83.65 3.87 2.37
C VAL A 181 -84.57 4.77 1.55
N ILE A 182 -85.09 5.83 2.18
CA ILE A 182 -85.91 6.87 1.55
C ILE A 182 -85.16 8.21 1.69
N PRO A 183 -84.54 8.73 0.62
CA PRO A 183 -83.84 10.00 0.69
C PRO A 183 -84.83 11.16 0.82
N MET A 184 -84.55 12.11 1.72
CA MET A 184 -85.31 13.36 1.85
C MET A 184 -84.38 14.55 1.63
N THR A 185 -84.70 15.41 0.67
CA THR A 185 -83.95 16.64 0.38
C THR A 185 -84.78 17.87 0.76
N LEU A 186 -84.18 18.79 1.52
CA LEU A 186 -84.82 20.02 1.97
C LEU A 186 -83.94 21.22 1.59
N LEU A 187 -84.54 22.25 0.99
CA LEU A 187 -83.87 23.53 0.72
C LEU A 187 -84.05 24.47 1.91
N ILE A 188 -82.96 24.73 2.63
CA ILE A 188 -82.93 25.59 3.82
C ILE A 188 -81.73 26.53 3.73
N ARG A 189 -81.79 27.69 4.39
CA ARG A 189 -80.64 28.60 4.43
C ARG A 189 -79.57 28.02 5.36
N ARG A 190 -78.31 28.16 4.97
CA ARG A 190 -77.16 27.62 5.74
C ARG A 190 -77.13 28.11 7.20
N GLN A 191 -77.53 29.35 7.44
CA GLN A 191 -77.59 29.95 8.79
C GLN A 191 -78.68 29.31 9.68
N ASP A 192 -79.76 28.80 9.08
CA ASP A 192 -80.89 28.24 9.79
C ASP A 192 -80.67 26.75 10.11
N TYR A 193 -79.79 26.07 9.36
CA TYR A 193 -79.51 24.64 9.51
C TYR A 193 -79.14 24.25 10.93
N LEU A 194 -78.19 24.97 11.56
CA LEU A 194 -77.75 24.66 12.92
C LEU A 194 -78.89 24.82 13.94
N HIS A 195 -79.82 25.74 13.70
CA HIS A 195 -80.95 26.00 14.61
C HIS A 195 -82.06 24.96 14.49
N ILE A 196 -82.19 24.31 13.33
CA ILE A 196 -83.25 23.32 13.07
C ILE A 196 -82.74 21.88 13.07
N GLN A 197 -81.44 21.65 13.22
CA GLN A 197 -80.83 20.32 13.16
C GLN A 197 -81.48 19.34 14.15
N ASP A 198 -81.64 19.74 15.41
CA ASP A 198 -82.25 18.89 16.45
C ASP A 198 -83.73 18.59 16.16
N ILE A 199 -84.43 19.55 15.55
CA ILE A 199 -85.83 19.38 15.13
C ILE A 199 -85.91 18.39 13.97
N LEU A 200 -85.03 18.50 12.98
CA LEU A 200 -84.96 17.58 11.85
C LEU A 200 -84.62 16.16 12.30
N GLU A 201 -83.68 16.00 13.24
CA GLU A 201 -83.33 14.71 13.83
C GLU A 201 -84.50 14.08 14.60
N SER A 202 -85.19 14.87 15.44
CA SER A 202 -86.36 14.41 16.18
C SER A 202 -87.49 13.97 15.25
N ASN A 203 -87.74 14.74 14.19
CA ASN A 203 -88.74 14.41 13.17
C ASN A 203 -88.35 13.16 12.38
N ARG A 204 -87.06 12.98 12.06
CA ARG A 204 -86.56 11.77 11.39
C ARG A 204 -86.89 10.53 12.22
N ILE A 205 -86.57 10.54 13.51
CA ILE A 205 -86.86 9.43 14.43
C ILE A 205 -88.36 9.15 14.46
N SER A 206 -89.19 10.18 14.66
CA SER A 206 -90.65 10.01 14.71
C SER A 206 -91.22 9.44 13.39
N TYR A 207 -90.68 9.86 12.25
CA TYR A 207 -91.10 9.34 10.96
C TYR A 207 -90.71 7.87 10.77
N ILE A 208 -89.50 7.48 11.20
CA ILE A 208 -89.04 6.08 11.18
C ILE A 208 -89.98 5.21 12.02
N ASP A 209 -90.30 5.60 13.25
CA ASP A 209 -91.18 4.85 14.14
C ASP A 209 -92.58 4.67 13.53
N ARG A 210 -93.13 5.72 12.91
CA ARG A 210 -94.43 5.65 12.23
C ARG A 210 -94.38 4.73 11.01
N ALA A 211 -93.34 4.84 10.20
CA ALA A 211 -93.17 4.00 9.02
C ALA A 211 -93.04 2.51 9.40
N GLN A 212 -92.30 2.20 10.47
CA GLN A 212 -92.23 0.85 11.03
C GLN A 212 -93.60 0.36 11.51
N GLY A 213 -94.35 1.20 12.24
CA GLY A 213 -95.71 0.88 12.68
C GLY A 213 -96.66 0.59 11.50
N TRP A 214 -96.56 1.35 10.41
CA TRP A 214 -97.32 1.09 9.19
C TRP A 214 -96.95 -0.24 8.54
N TYR A 215 -95.65 -0.56 8.48
CA TYR A 215 -95.17 -1.83 7.96
C TYR A 215 -95.68 -3.03 8.77
N GLU A 216 -95.58 -3.00 10.10
CA GLU A 216 -96.06 -4.09 10.96
C GLU A 216 -97.58 -4.28 10.86
N THR A 217 -98.33 -3.17 10.78
CA THR A 217 -99.78 -3.21 10.58
C THR A 217 -100.13 -3.84 9.22
N TRP A 218 -99.44 -3.44 8.15
CA TRP A 218 -99.61 -4.02 6.83
C TRP A 218 -99.26 -5.52 6.80
N LYS A 219 -98.12 -5.90 7.39
CA LYS A 219 -97.63 -7.28 7.48
C LYS A 219 -98.64 -8.17 8.19
N THR A 220 -99.12 -7.76 9.36
CA THR A 220 -100.16 -8.46 10.13
C THR A 220 -101.43 -8.67 9.32
N ASN A 221 -101.86 -7.66 8.57
CA ASN A 221 -103.04 -7.75 7.71
C ASN A 221 -102.83 -8.65 6.48
N ALA A 222 -101.63 -8.65 5.90
CA ALA A 222 -101.26 -9.52 4.78
C ALA A 222 -101.17 -10.99 5.20
N GLU A 223 -100.61 -11.28 6.37
CA GLU A 223 -100.56 -12.63 6.96
C GLU A 223 -101.95 -13.18 7.27
N LYS A 224 -102.84 -12.37 7.87
CA LYS A 224 -104.25 -12.73 8.09
C LYS A 224 -104.97 -13.08 6.78
N LYS A 225 -104.71 -12.35 5.69
CA LYS A 225 -105.30 -12.64 4.38
C LYS A 225 -104.76 -13.91 3.73
N LYS A 226 -103.50 -14.31 4.01
CA LYS A 226 -102.93 -15.57 3.53
C LYS A 226 -103.46 -16.80 4.28
N LEU A 227 -103.89 -16.64 5.53
CA LEU A 227 -104.53 -17.70 6.35
C LEU A 227 -105.99 -17.98 5.97
N ILE A 228 -106.62 -17.12 5.16
CA ILE A 228 -108.02 -17.23 4.72
C ILE A 228 -108.12 -17.83 3.30
N LYS A 229 -106.99 -18.11 2.65
CA LYS A 229 -106.89 -18.88 1.41
C LYS A 229 -106.33 -20.27 1.70
#